data_AF-A0A957RNT9-F1
#
_entry.id   AF-A0A957RNT9-F1
#
_cell.length_a   1.000
_cell.length_b   1.000
_cell.length_c   1.000
_cell.angle_alpha   90.00
_cell.angle_beta   90.00
_cell.angle_gamma   90.00
#
_symmetry.space_group_name_H-M   'P 1'
#
loop_
_entity.id
_entity.type
_entity.pdbx_description
1 polymer ?
#
loop_
_entity_poly.entity_id
_entity_poly.type
_entity_poly.pdbx_seq_one_letter_code
_entity_poly.pdbx_strand_id
1 'polypeptide(L)'
;MAQTSSIRGSTRRKMVRKQVYIFPHQEARLKAMAQEQLVSEADLIRQAVDAFLEQPPARAAGSLPPDEAAWQEILSSFAEVGNRSVPGEAHRWTREDYYDEPRHQ
;
A
#
# COMPACT_ATOMS: atom_id res chain seq x y z
N MET A 1 -5.80 -53.35 21.82
CA MET A 1 -4.87 -52.31 22.33
C MET A 1 -5.02 -51.06 21.47
N ALA A 2 -5.26 -49.93 22.15
CA ALA A 2 -5.25 -48.54 21.71
C ALA A 2 -5.77 -48.18 20.30
N GLN A 3 -7.05 -47.82 20.23
CA GLN A 3 -7.55 -46.88 19.23
C GLN A 3 -6.99 -45.50 19.57
N THR A 4 -5.98 -45.06 18.83
CA THR A 4 -5.49 -43.67 18.91
C THR A 4 -6.50 -42.78 18.21
N SER A 5 -7.57 -42.44 18.91
CA SER A 5 -8.46 -41.34 18.56
C SER A 5 -7.61 -40.08 18.55
N SER A 6 -7.15 -39.69 17.35
CA SER A 6 -6.56 -38.39 17.13
C SER A 6 -7.64 -37.35 17.39
N ILE A 7 -7.66 -36.85 18.63
CA ILE A 7 -8.32 -35.62 19.01
C ILE A 7 -7.60 -34.52 18.23
N ARG A 8 -7.94 -34.37 16.95
CA ARG A 8 -7.77 -33.10 16.25
C ARG A 8 -8.73 -32.15 16.92
N GLY A 9 -8.24 -31.57 18.02
CA GLY A 9 -8.93 -30.52 18.75
C GLY A 9 -9.44 -29.52 17.73
N SER A 10 -10.74 -29.26 17.76
CA SER A 10 -11.32 -28.21 16.96
C SER A 10 -10.54 -26.92 17.24
N THR A 11 -9.80 -26.42 16.27
CA THR A 11 -9.37 -25.02 16.20
C THR A 11 -10.64 -24.18 15.98
N ARG A 12 -11.55 -24.20 16.96
CA ARG A 12 -12.60 -23.19 17.08
C ARG A 12 -11.86 -21.86 17.18
N ARG A 13 -12.13 -20.97 16.23
CA ARG A 13 -11.70 -19.56 16.17
C ARG A 13 -11.40 -19.01 17.57
N LYS A 14 -10.12 -19.05 17.97
CA LYS A 14 -9.68 -18.58 19.28
C LYS A 14 -9.52 -17.07 19.18
N MET A 15 -10.36 -16.31 19.88
CA MET A 15 -10.23 -14.86 19.95
C MET A 15 -9.05 -14.49 20.87
N VAL A 16 -8.27 -13.49 20.46
CA VAL A 16 -7.15 -12.95 21.24
C VAL A 16 -7.53 -11.56 21.75
N ARG A 17 -7.42 -11.31 23.06
CA ARG A 17 -7.70 -10.00 23.64
C ARG A 17 -6.63 -9.00 23.21
N LYS A 18 -7.07 -7.86 22.68
CA LYS A 18 -6.23 -6.69 22.38
C LYS A 18 -6.73 -5.50 23.20
N GLN A 19 -5.82 -4.65 23.67
CA GLN A 19 -6.13 -3.39 24.35
C GLN A 19 -5.51 -2.26 23.53
N VAL A 20 -6.31 -1.25 23.18
CA VAL A 20 -5.91 -0.14 22.31
C VAL A 20 -6.48 1.14 22.91
N TYR A 21 -5.67 2.20 22.94
CA TYR A 21 -6.13 3.54 23.29
C TYR A 21 -6.71 4.22 22.05
N ILE A 22 -7.87 4.86 22.20
CA ILE A 22 -8.54 5.62 21.14
C ILE A 22 -8.83 7.03 21.65
N PHE A 23 -8.98 7.97 20.73
CA PHE A 23 -9.32 9.35 21.08
C PHE A 23 -10.79 9.47 21.52
N PRO A 24 -11.15 10.49 22.32
CA PRO A 24 -12.54 10.68 22.75
C PRO A 24 -13.55 10.78 21.60
N HIS A 25 -13.18 11.42 20.49
CA HIS A 25 -14.06 11.51 19.32
C HIS A 25 -14.29 10.15 18.63
N GLN A 26 -13.32 9.23 18.71
CA GLN A 26 -13.45 7.88 18.17
C GLN A 26 -14.37 7.04 19.05
N GLU A 27 -14.26 7.18 20.37
CA GLU A 27 -15.14 6.51 21.34
C GLU A 27 -16.60 6.94 21.18
N ALA A 28 -16.86 8.25 21.08
CA ALA A 28 -18.20 8.77 20.82
C ALA A 28 -18.79 8.23 19.50
N ARG A 29 -17.99 8.21 18.43
CA ARG A 29 -18.42 7.69 17.12
C ARG A 29 -18.65 6.18 17.14
N LEU A 30 -17.78 5.42 17.82
CA LEU A 30 -17.90 3.97 17.96
C LEU A 30 -19.20 3.59 18.66
N LYS A 31 -19.53 4.28 19.76
CA LYS A 31 -20.79 4.09 20.49
C LYS A 31 -22.02 4.40 19.63
N ALA A 32 -22.01 5.54 18.95
CA ALA A 32 -23.11 5.94 18.09
C ALA A 32 -23.35 4.90 16.97
N MET A 33 -22.28 4.46 16.29
CA MET A 33 -22.38 3.46 15.22
C MET A 33 -22.82 2.09 15.74
N ALA A 34 -22.32 1.64 16.89
CA ALA A 34 -22.73 0.39 17.50
C ALA A 34 -24.23 0.38 17.84
N GLN A 35 -24.74 1.50 18.37
CA GLN A 35 -26.16 1.67 18.67
C GLN A 35 -27.01 1.71 17.39
N GLU A 36 -26.59 2.48 16.38
CA GLU A 36 -27.30 2.58 15.10
C GLU A 36 -27.40 1.23 14.38
N GLN A 37 -26.33 0.43 14.42
CA GLN A 37 -26.25 -0.87 13.75
C GLN A 37 -26.75 -2.04 14.63
N LEU A 38 -27.15 -1.78 15.87
CA LEU A 38 -27.59 -2.78 16.85
C LEU A 38 -26.56 -3.91 17.08
N VAL A 39 -25.27 -3.56 17.09
CA VAL A 39 -24.15 -4.48 17.34
C VAL A 39 -23.32 -4.01 18.54
N SER A 40 -22.44 -4.87 19.05
CA SER A 40 -21.50 -4.46 20.10
C SER A 40 -20.36 -3.60 19.52
N GLU A 41 -19.79 -2.71 20.34
CA GLU A 41 -18.59 -1.94 19.96
C GLU A 41 -17.43 -2.88 19.55
N ALA A 42 -17.29 -4.01 20.24
CA ALA A 42 -16.27 -5.01 19.93
C ALA A 42 -16.53 -5.72 18.59
N ASP A 43 -17.80 -5.90 18.20
CA ASP A 43 -18.18 -6.48 16.92
C ASP A 43 -17.84 -5.51 15.79
N LEU A 44 -18.10 -4.21 16.00
CA LEU A 44 -17.77 -3.17 15.04
C LEU A 44 -16.25 -3.02 14.85
N ILE A 45 -15.47 -3.08 15.94
CA ILE A 45 -14.00 -3.09 15.87
C ILE A 45 -13.51 -4.30 15.08
N ARG A 46 -14.07 -5.50 15.34
CA ARG A 46 -13.67 -6.72 14.61
C ARG A 46 -13.98 -6.61 13.12
N GLN A 47 -15.19 -6.17 12.76
CA GLN A 47 -15.58 -5.95 11.36
C GLN A 47 -14.68 -4.94 10.67
N ALA A 48 -14.31 -3.85 11.34
CA ALA A 48 -13.40 -2.85 10.79
C ALA A 48 -11.99 -3.41 10.57
N VAL A 49 -11.49 -4.25 11.49
CA VAL A 49 -10.21 -4.95 11.34
C VAL A 49 -10.26 -5.94 10.17
N ASP A 50 -11.31 -6.75 10.08
CA ASP A 50 -11.48 -7.72 8.99
C ASP A 50 -11.53 -6.98 7.64
N ALA A 51 -12.33 -5.92 7.52
CA ALA A 51 -12.42 -5.10 6.31
C ALA A 51 -11.09 -4.44 5.93
N PHE A 52 -10.31 -3.99 6.91
CA PHE A 52 -8.98 -3.40 6.66
C PHE A 52 -7.97 -4.45 6.18
N LEU A 53 -8.05 -5.69 6.69
CA LEU A 53 -7.15 -6.78 6.32
C LEU A 53 -7.53 -7.43 4.97
N GLU A 54 -8.81 -7.44 4.64
CA GLU A 54 -9.33 -7.94 3.35
C GLU A 54 -9.09 -6.98 2.19
N GLN A 55 -8.90 -5.69 2.49
CA GLN A 55 -8.45 -4.75 1.47
C GLN A 55 -7.06 -5.18 0.97
N PRO A 56 -6.90 -5.45 -0.33
CA PRO A 56 -5.58 -5.62 -0.89
C PRO A 56 -4.77 -4.38 -0.49
N PRO A 57 -3.49 -4.53 -0.08
CA PRO A 57 -2.67 -3.37 0.23
C PRO A 57 -2.85 -2.43 -0.95
N ALA A 58 -3.20 -1.17 -0.67
CA ALA A 58 -3.31 -0.15 -1.69
C ALA A 58 -1.96 -0.08 -2.40
N ARG A 59 -1.76 -0.91 -3.43
CA ARG A 59 -0.83 -0.68 -4.51
C ARG A 59 -1.33 0.63 -5.07
N ALA A 60 -0.71 1.68 -4.55
CA ALA A 60 -0.96 3.10 -4.77
C ALA A 60 -2.32 3.38 -5.40
N ALA A 61 -3.20 4.07 -4.70
CA ALA A 61 -4.41 4.70 -5.25
C ALA A 61 -4.14 5.71 -6.40
N GLY A 62 -2.97 5.66 -7.05
CA GLY A 62 -2.60 6.35 -8.29
C GLY A 62 -1.77 5.49 -9.27
N SER A 63 -1.58 4.19 -9.07
CA SER A 63 -0.99 3.35 -10.13
C SER A 63 -2.11 2.99 -11.10
N LEU A 64 -2.24 3.78 -12.17
CA LEU A 64 -2.86 3.29 -13.39
C LEU A 64 -2.22 1.94 -13.74
N PRO A 65 -2.96 0.97 -14.33
CA PRO A 65 -2.33 -0.19 -14.92
C PRO A 65 -1.23 0.32 -15.87
N PRO A 66 -0.03 -0.33 -15.91
CA PRO A 66 1.02 0.08 -16.83
C PRO A 66 0.45 0.20 -18.25
N ASP A 67 0.47 1.41 -18.79
CA ASP A 67 0.08 1.64 -20.18
C ASP A 67 1.25 1.21 -21.06
N GLU A 68 1.18 -0.03 -21.54
CA GLU A 68 2.21 -0.61 -22.39
C GLU A 68 2.41 0.22 -23.66
N ALA A 69 1.35 0.81 -24.23
CA ALA A 69 1.46 1.64 -25.42
C ALA A 69 2.25 2.92 -25.11
N ALA A 70 1.92 3.62 -24.02
CA ALA A 70 2.67 4.81 -23.59
C ALA A 70 4.14 4.49 -23.28
N TRP A 71 4.42 3.31 -22.71
CA TRP A 71 5.79 2.88 -22.45
C TRP A 71 6.57 2.60 -23.74
N GLN A 72 5.95 1.95 -24.73
CA GLN A 72 6.57 1.71 -26.04
C GLN A 72 6.81 3.03 -26.81
N GLU A 73 5.93 4.03 -26.67
CA GLU A 73 6.15 5.36 -27.26
C GLU A 73 7.39 6.06 -26.68
N ILE A 74 7.58 5.99 -25.37
CA ILE A 74 8.78 6.53 -24.71
C ILE A 74 10.05 5.84 -25.22
N LEU A 75 10.05 4.51 -25.28
CA LEU A 75 11.19 3.73 -25.78
C LEU A 75 11.52 4.06 -27.24
N SER A 76 10.48 4.22 -28.07
CA SER A 76 10.64 4.59 -29.49
C SER A 76 11.23 5.99 -29.64
N SER A 77 10.79 6.95 -28.82
CA SER A 77 11.36 8.31 -28.78
C SER A 77 12.85 8.31 -28.40
N PHE A 78 13.27 7.49 -27.42
CA PHE A 78 14.69 7.35 -27.10
C PHE A 78 15.52 6.75 -28.24
N ALA A 79 14.97 5.78 -28.98
CA ALA A 79 15.64 5.20 -30.13
C ALA A 79 15.81 6.22 -31.27
N GLU A 80 14.80 7.07 -31.51
CA GLU A 80 14.87 8.17 -32.47
C GLU A 80 15.92 9.22 -32.09
N VAL A 81 16.00 9.58 -30.80
CA VAL A 81 17.00 10.53 -30.30
C VAL A 81 18.41 9.93 -30.36
N GLY A 82 18.58 8.66 -30.00
CA GLY A 82 19.87 7.97 -30.08
C GLY A 82 20.42 7.84 -31.50
N ASN A 83 19.55 7.78 -32.51
CA ASN A 83 19.93 7.71 -33.91
C ASN A 83 20.15 9.10 -34.55
N ARG A 84 19.79 10.18 -33.85
CA ARG A 84 20.05 11.54 -34.30
C ARG A 84 21.52 11.89 -34.00
N SER A 85 22.32 12.08 -35.05
CA SER A 85 23.64 12.71 -34.89
C SER A 85 23.45 14.16 -34.47
N VAL A 86 23.71 14.45 -33.19
CA VAL A 86 23.69 15.81 -32.67
C VAL A 86 25.05 16.46 -32.97
N PRO A 87 25.10 17.65 -33.58
CA PRO A 87 26.37 18.35 -33.80
C PRO A 87 26.99 18.77 -32.46
N GLY A 88 28.21 18.29 -32.18
CA GLY A 88 28.95 18.64 -30.96
C GLY A 88 29.76 17.47 -30.42
N GLU A 89 30.74 17.75 -29.57
CA GLU A 89 31.44 16.72 -28.79
C GLU A 89 30.50 16.21 -27.69
N ALA A 90 30.52 14.90 -27.43
CA ALA A 90 29.75 14.32 -26.34
C ALA A 90 30.14 14.99 -25.02
N HIS A 91 29.15 15.48 -24.28
CA HIS A 91 29.42 16.13 -23.00
C HIS A 91 30.09 15.13 -22.05
N ARG A 92 31.29 15.47 -21.60
CA ARG A 92 32.04 14.67 -20.62
C ARG A 92 31.76 15.23 -19.24
N TRP A 93 30.87 14.56 -18.54
CA TRP A 93 30.58 14.85 -17.14
C TRP A 93 31.88 14.89 -16.32
N THR A 94 32.12 16.04 -15.70
CA THR A 94 33.18 16.23 -14.71
C THR A 94 32.59 16.16 -13.31
N ARG A 95 33.46 16.06 -12.31
CA ARG A 95 33.03 16.00 -10.90
C ARG A 95 32.39 17.32 -10.47
N GLU A 96 32.85 18.42 -11.05
CA GLU A 96 32.42 19.77 -10.78
C GLU A 96 30.97 20.00 -11.24
N ASP A 97 30.56 19.41 -12.37
CA ASP A 97 29.18 19.50 -12.90
C ASP A 97 28.12 18.94 -11.93
N TYR A 98 28.52 18.06 -11.00
CA TYR A 98 27.61 17.49 -9.99
C TYR A 98 27.27 18.48 -8.86
N TYR A 99 28.14 19.47 -8.60
CA TYR A 99 28.00 20.40 -7.49
C TYR A 99 27.39 21.75 -7.90
N ASP A 100 27.24 22.00 -9.19
CA ASP A 100 26.60 23.20 -9.73
C ASP A 100 25.07 23.04 -9.75
N GLU A 101 24.46 23.01 -8.57
CA GLU A 101 23.05 23.41 -8.47
C GLU A 101 22.97 24.93 -8.69
N PRO A 102 22.06 25.44 -9.56
CA PRO A 102 21.81 26.87 -9.59
C PRO A 102 21.28 27.26 -8.21
N ARG A 103 22.09 28.01 -7.46
CA ARG A 103 21.61 28.76 -6.32
C ARG A 103 20.56 29.73 -6.86
N HIS A 104 19.30 29.33 -6.81
CA HIS A 104 18.17 30.22 -7.00
C HIS A 104 18.27 31.29 -5.90
N GLN A 105 18.64 32.51 -6.30
CA GLN A 105 18.37 33.74 -5.55
C GLN A 105 16.99 34.27 -5.93
#